data_AF-A0AAR2J4M9-F1
#
_entry.id   AF-A0AAR2J4M9-F1
#
_cell.length_a   1.000
_cell.length_b   1.000
_cell.length_c   1.000
_cell.angle_alpha   90.00
_cell.angle_beta   90.00
_cell.angle_gamma   90.00
#
_symmetry.space_group_name_H-M   'P 1'
#
loop_
_entity.id
_entity.type
_entity.pdbx_description
1 polymer ?
#
loop_
_entity_poly.entity_id
_entity_poly.type
_entity_poly.pdbx_seq_one_letter_code
_entity_poly.pdbx_strand_id
1 'polypeptide(L)'
;MQGVEVVKVDDFKYLGSTIQSNGQCRKEVKKRVQAGWSGWRRMSGLMCDRRIAARVKGKVYKTAVRPAMMYGLETVQPVTSSGKFIYVFNRIAAFSRSLSGAHLNPAVSLSFCVLGDLPWKKLLPYSLSQVLGAYLASAVVFVMYYDAIMNYGGGVLTVFGPNETASIFATYPTEGVSLQTNIFDQVVGTATLLLCILPLNDKRNRPAPEALLPPIVATVVLGIAMSMSSNCGGAINPARDLGPRLFTLTAGWGVEVFTCFDYFFWVPLVAPLVGAVLGSFFYQVFIQWHLPELEPENNGQTQLTESTDEEPLEEKEVFHIKVAAL
;
A
#
# COMPACT_ATOMS: atom_id res chain seq x y z
N MET A 1 -44.31 -40.51 -5.37
CA MET A 1 -42.91 -40.81 -5.73
C MET A 1 -42.31 -41.62 -4.59
N GLN A 2 -41.84 -42.83 -4.86
CA GLN A 2 -41.20 -43.70 -3.87
C GLN A 2 -39.94 -42.99 -3.34
N GLY A 3 -39.86 -42.82 -2.02
CA GLY A 3 -38.71 -42.19 -1.38
C GLY A 3 -37.49 -43.08 -1.54
N VAL A 4 -36.49 -42.59 -2.28
CA VAL A 4 -35.21 -43.27 -2.44
C VAL A 4 -34.42 -43.04 -1.15
N GLU A 5 -34.00 -44.11 -0.47
CA GLU A 5 -33.03 -44.02 0.63
C GLU A 5 -31.70 -43.48 0.10
N VAL A 6 -31.33 -42.27 0.50
CA VAL A 6 -30.05 -41.67 0.15
C VAL A 6 -29.00 -42.11 1.17
N VAL A 7 -28.02 -42.89 0.70
CA VAL A 7 -26.90 -43.35 1.53
C VAL A 7 -26.03 -42.15 1.91
N LYS A 8 -25.90 -41.89 3.22
CA LYS A 8 -24.99 -40.88 3.74
C LYS A 8 -23.56 -41.37 3.61
N VAL A 9 -22.75 -40.67 2.83
CA VAL A 9 -21.32 -40.93 2.66
C VAL A 9 -20.50 -39.79 3.26
N ASP A 10 -19.35 -40.11 3.85
CA ASP A 10 -18.49 -39.12 4.52
C ASP A 10 -17.80 -38.16 3.54
N ASP A 11 -17.47 -38.65 2.35
CA ASP A 11 -16.90 -37.88 1.26
C ASP A 11 -17.68 -38.20 -0.02
N PHE A 12 -18.18 -37.19 -0.74
CA PHE A 12 -18.82 -37.36 -2.05
C PHE A 12 -18.13 -36.50 -3.11
N LYS A 13 -18.11 -36.98 -4.35
CA LYS A 13 -17.52 -36.24 -5.47
C LYS A 13 -18.63 -35.57 -6.27
N TYR A 14 -18.55 -34.25 -6.39
CA TYR A 14 -19.50 -33.46 -7.17
C TYR A 14 -18.76 -32.52 -8.11
N LEU A 15 -19.09 -32.60 -9.40
CA LEU A 15 -18.47 -31.79 -10.47
C LEU A 15 -16.93 -31.77 -10.39
N GLY A 16 -16.32 -32.92 -10.08
CA GLY A 16 -14.87 -33.06 -9.99
C GLY A 16 -14.24 -32.70 -8.64
N SER A 17 -14.97 -32.12 -7.70
CA SER A 17 -14.47 -31.73 -6.37
C SER A 17 -14.97 -32.69 -5.28
N THR A 18 -14.12 -33.06 -4.31
CA THR A 18 -14.54 -33.84 -3.14
C THR A 18 -15.12 -32.93 -2.05
N ILE A 19 -16.37 -33.17 -1.67
CA ILE A 19 -17.09 -32.44 -0.62
C ILE A 19 -17.31 -33.38 0.55
N GLN A 20 -17.00 -32.91 1.77
CA GLN A 20 -17.18 -33.70 2.98
C GLN A 20 -18.62 -33.55 3.51
N SER A 21 -19.12 -34.57 4.21
CA SER A 21 -20.48 -34.62 4.77
C SER A 21 -20.81 -33.49 5.75
N ASN A 22 -19.80 -32.82 6.30
CA ASN A 22 -19.91 -31.64 7.17
C ASN A 22 -19.85 -30.30 6.41
N GLY A 23 -19.88 -30.31 5.08
CA GLY A 23 -19.76 -29.12 4.23
C GLY A 23 -18.35 -28.53 4.12
N GLN A 24 -17.34 -29.15 4.75
CA GLN A 24 -15.96 -28.66 4.69
C GLN A 24 -15.26 -29.14 3.41
N CYS A 25 -14.40 -28.30 2.84
CA CYS A 25 -13.62 -28.60 1.63
C CYS A 25 -12.13 -28.92 1.92
N ARG A 26 -11.76 -29.06 3.20
CA ARG A 26 -10.36 -29.10 3.64
C ARG A 26 -9.58 -30.28 3.03
N LYS A 27 -10.20 -31.45 2.86
CA LYS A 27 -9.58 -32.61 2.19
C LYS A 27 -9.27 -32.34 0.71
N GLU A 28 -10.20 -31.74 -0.03
CA GLU A 28 -10.01 -31.40 -1.45
C GLU A 28 -8.92 -30.36 -1.63
N VAL A 29 -8.90 -29.33 -0.79
CA VAL A 29 -7.83 -28.32 -0.76
C VAL A 29 -6.47 -28.98 -0.53
N LYS A 30 -6.36 -29.85 0.48
CA LYS A 30 -5.11 -30.58 0.78
C LYS A 30 -4.65 -31.43 -0.39
N LYS A 31 -5.57 -32.11 -1.08
CA LYS A 31 -5.29 -32.94 -2.26
C LYS A 31 -4.77 -32.10 -3.44
N ARG A 32 -5.38 -30.94 -3.72
CA ARG A 32 -4.92 -30.02 -4.78
C ARG A 32 -3.55 -29.42 -4.49
N VAL A 33 -3.32 -29.02 -3.24
CA VAL A 33 -2.00 -28.54 -2.77
C VAL A 33 -0.94 -29.62 -2.97
N GLN A 34 -1.23 -30.87 -2.59
CA GLN A 34 -0.30 -31.98 -2.75
C GLN A 34 -0.02 -32.33 -4.23
N ALA A 35 -1.02 -32.23 -5.10
CA ALA A 35 -0.86 -32.38 -6.54
C ALA A 35 0.04 -31.28 -7.13
N GLY A 36 -0.15 -30.02 -6.70
CA GLY A 36 0.70 -28.88 -7.07
C GLY A 36 2.16 -29.08 -6.63
N TRP A 37 2.40 -29.47 -5.37
CA TRP A 37 3.74 -29.76 -4.85
C TRP A 37 4.42 -30.92 -5.58
N SER A 38 3.66 -31.93 -5.99
CA SER A 38 4.18 -33.06 -6.78
C SER A 38 4.55 -32.62 -8.20
N GLY A 39 3.76 -31.73 -8.81
CA GLY A 39 4.08 -31.09 -10.09
C GLY A 39 5.36 -30.25 -10.03
N TRP A 40 5.49 -29.41 -9.01
CA TRP A 40 6.68 -28.59 -8.78
C TRP A 40 7.94 -29.42 -8.61
N ARG A 41 7.91 -30.48 -7.78
CA ARG A 41 9.06 -31.37 -7.56
C ARG A 41 9.55 -32.05 -8.83
N ARG A 42 8.66 -32.34 -9.78
CA ARG A 42 9.05 -32.88 -11.10
C ARG A 42 9.77 -31.86 -11.97
N MET A 43 9.45 -30.57 -11.82
CA MET A 43 10.01 -29.48 -12.63
C MET A 43 11.24 -28.80 -12.02
N SER A 44 11.42 -28.87 -10.70
CA SER A 44 12.51 -28.19 -9.99
C SER A 44 13.90 -28.67 -10.45
N GLY A 45 14.03 -29.93 -10.86
CA GLY A 45 15.28 -30.46 -11.43
C GLY A 45 15.73 -29.71 -12.69
N LEU A 46 14.79 -29.31 -13.56
CA LEU A 46 15.09 -28.57 -14.79
C LEU A 46 15.48 -27.10 -14.51
N MET A 47 14.95 -26.52 -13.43
CA MET A 47 15.34 -25.17 -13.01
C MET A 47 16.75 -25.16 -12.40
N CYS A 48 17.10 -26.22 -11.66
CA CYS A 48 18.39 -26.36 -10.97
C CYS A 48 19.53 -26.91 -11.85
N ASP A 49 19.23 -27.47 -13.02
CA ASP A 49 20.27 -28.02 -13.92
C ASP A 49 21.10 -26.90 -14.58
N ARG A 50 22.41 -26.90 -14.34
CA ARG A 50 23.35 -25.92 -14.93
C ARG A 50 23.52 -26.06 -16.44
N ARG A 51 23.16 -27.21 -17.03
CA ARG A 51 23.28 -27.48 -18.48
C ARG A 51 22.18 -26.84 -19.32
N ILE A 52 21.12 -26.35 -18.70
CA ILE A 52 19.98 -25.75 -19.41
C ILE A 52 20.18 -24.24 -19.58
N ALA A 53 20.09 -23.77 -20.83
CA ALA A 53 20.23 -22.36 -21.17
C ALA A 53 19.21 -21.47 -20.43
N ALA A 54 19.67 -20.31 -19.95
CA ALA A 54 18.86 -19.35 -19.20
C ALA A 54 17.58 -18.93 -19.95
N ARG A 55 17.62 -18.89 -21.29
CA ARG A 55 16.47 -18.58 -22.14
C ARG A 55 15.34 -19.60 -22.00
N VAL A 56 15.66 -20.89 -21.88
CA VAL A 56 14.68 -21.97 -21.69
C VAL A 56 14.11 -21.92 -20.27
N LYS A 57 14.97 -21.72 -19.26
CA LYS A 57 14.52 -21.51 -17.87
C LYS A 57 13.60 -20.30 -17.75
N GLY A 58 13.88 -19.22 -18.47
CA GLY A 58 13.03 -18.03 -18.55
C GLY A 58 11.66 -18.29 -19.15
N LYS A 59 11.55 -19.15 -20.18
CA LYS A 59 10.26 -19.58 -20.74
C LYS A 59 9.49 -20.46 -19.75
N VAL A 60 10.13 -21.47 -19.16
CA VAL A 60 9.52 -22.34 -18.13
C VAL A 60 9.03 -21.51 -16.94
N TYR A 61 9.82 -20.52 -16.51
CA TYR A 61 9.41 -19.60 -15.46
C TYR A 61 8.17 -18.79 -15.86
N LYS A 62 8.14 -18.17 -17.05
CA LYS A 62 7.01 -17.35 -17.49
C LYS A 62 5.73 -18.17 -17.75
N THR A 63 5.85 -19.38 -18.27
CA THR A 63 4.70 -20.18 -18.72
C THR A 63 4.13 -21.11 -17.64
N ALA A 64 4.97 -21.63 -16.74
CA ALA A 64 4.54 -22.60 -15.74
C ALA A 64 4.68 -22.07 -14.31
N VAL A 65 5.84 -21.51 -13.97
CA VAL A 65 6.13 -21.10 -12.58
C VAL A 65 5.38 -19.84 -12.20
N ARG A 66 5.43 -18.78 -13.02
CA ARG A 66 4.78 -17.50 -12.75
C ARG A 66 3.25 -17.63 -12.67
N PRO A 67 2.54 -18.34 -13.57
CA PRO A 67 1.10 -18.52 -13.44
C PRO A 67 0.73 -19.43 -12.26
N ALA A 68 1.48 -20.51 -12.01
CA ALA A 68 1.25 -21.37 -10.85
C ALA A 68 1.57 -20.67 -9.52
N MET A 69 2.53 -19.75 -9.50
CA MET A 69 2.84 -18.92 -8.34
C MET A 69 1.83 -17.79 -8.19
N MET A 70 1.31 -17.20 -9.27
CA MET A 70 0.24 -16.19 -9.21
C MET A 70 -1.09 -16.82 -8.76
N TYR A 71 -1.49 -17.94 -9.35
CA TYR A 71 -2.65 -18.74 -8.91
C TYR A 71 -2.42 -19.38 -7.54
N GLY A 72 -1.16 -19.74 -7.27
CA GLY A 72 -0.67 -20.14 -5.95
C GLY A 72 -0.76 -19.00 -4.95
N LEU A 73 -0.54 -17.73 -5.30
CA LEU A 73 -0.70 -16.55 -4.45
C LEU A 73 -2.16 -16.12 -4.31
N GLU A 74 -3.04 -16.55 -5.22
CA GLU A 74 -4.49 -16.41 -5.08
C GLU A 74 -5.09 -17.49 -4.15
N THR A 75 -4.44 -18.66 -4.04
CA THR A 75 -4.86 -19.79 -3.19
C THR A 75 -4.07 -19.91 -1.87
N VAL A 76 -2.83 -19.41 -1.86
CA VAL A 76 -2.10 -19.02 -0.66
C VAL A 76 -2.72 -17.69 -0.27
N GLN A 77 -3.69 -17.74 0.64
CA GLN A 77 -3.92 -16.59 1.50
C GLN A 77 -2.53 -16.09 1.92
N PRO A 78 -2.14 -14.82 1.69
CA PRO A 78 -0.98 -14.29 2.36
C PRO A 78 -1.21 -14.61 3.84
N VAL A 79 -0.38 -15.50 4.39
CA VAL A 79 -0.70 -16.28 5.59
C VAL A 79 -0.71 -15.39 6.85
N THR A 80 -0.49 -14.09 6.65
CA THR A 80 -0.56 -13.02 7.63
C THR A 80 -1.32 -11.82 7.05
N SER A 81 -2.04 -11.09 7.91
CA SER A 81 -2.74 -9.84 7.56
C SER A 81 -1.83 -8.84 6.81
N SER A 82 -0.53 -8.84 7.14
CA SER A 82 0.52 -8.04 6.54
C SER A 82 0.72 -8.28 5.04
N GLY A 83 0.67 -9.54 4.58
CA GLY A 83 0.88 -9.84 3.15
C GLY A 83 -0.30 -9.41 2.27
N LYS A 84 -1.53 -9.47 2.79
CA LYS A 84 -2.73 -8.97 2.10
C LYS A 84 -2.67 -7.45 1.96
N PHE A 85 -2.22 -6.76 3.01
CA PHE A 85 -2.01 -5.31 2.98
C PHE A 85 -1.05 -4.89 1.87
N ILE A 86 0.14 -5.49 1.80
CA ILE A 86 1.14 -5.16 0.78
C ILE A 86 0.61 -5.38 -0.63
N TYR A 87 -0.11 -6.49 -0.86
CA TYR A 87 -0.67 -6.79 -2.18
C TYR A 87 -1.71 -5.75 -2.62
N VAL A 88 -2.67 -5.43 -1.74
CA VAL A 88 -3.73 -4.44 -2.04
C VAL A 88 -3.14 -3.05 -2.23
N PHE A 89 -2.23 -2.64 -1.34
CA PHE A 89 -1.52 -1.37 -1.44
C PHE A 89 -0.80 -1.25 -2.79
N ASN A 90 -0.06 -2.29 -3.18
CA ASN A 90 0.66 -2.31 -4.46
C ASN A 90 -0.30 -2.10 -5.66
N ARG A 91 -1.47 -2.73 -5.67
CA ARG A 91 -2.46 -2.56 -6.76
C ARG A 91 -3.00 -1.13 -6.83
N ILE A 92 -3.37 -0.55 -5.69
CA ILE A 92 -3.95 0.80 -5.62
C ILE A 92 -2.90 1.86 -6.00
N ALA A 93 -1.70 1.74 -5.45
CA ALA A 93 -0.61 2.67 -5.70
C ALA A 93 -0.12 2.58 -7.15
N ALA A 94 0.02 1.38 -7.72
CA ALA A 94 0.39 1.21 -9.13
C ALA A 94 -0.64 1.85 -10.09
N PHE A 95 -1.94 1.68 -9.80
CA PHE A 95 -3.00 2.31 -10.60
C PHE A 95 -2.98 3.84 -10.51
N SER A 96 -2.77 4.40 -9.31
CA SER A 96 -2.83 5.85 -9.08
C SER A 96 -1.57 6.60 -9.52
N ARG A 97 -0.45 5.88 -9.67
CA ARG A 97 0.88 6.47 -9.90
C ARG A 97 1.00 7.14 -11.27
N SER A 98 0.44 6.55 -12.33
CA SER A 98 0.46 7.11 -13.68
C SER A 98 -0.34 8.41 -13.81
N LEU A 99 -1.30 8.66 -12.92
CA LEU A 99 -2.17 9.84 -12.95
C LEU A 99 -1.65 10.97 -12.07
N SER A 100 -1.22 10.66 -10.84
CA SER A 100 -0.99 11.67 -9.79
C SER A 100 0.31 11.52 -9.02
N GLY A 101 1.12 10.50 -9.31
CA GLY A 101 2.27 10.10 -8.50
C GLY A 101 1.92 9.22 -7.29
N ALA A 102 0.61 8.98 -7.04
CA ALA A 102 0.08 8.18 -5.93
C ALA A 102 0.51 8.69 -4.53
N HIS A 103 0.38 9.99 -4.27
CA HIS A 103 0.73 10.56 -2.97
C HIS A 103 -0.12 9.96 -1.84
N LEU A 104 -1.43 9.82 -2.07
CA LEU A 104 -2.41 9.17 -1.18
C LEU A 104 -2.39 9.66 0.29
N ASN A 105 -1.75 10.80 0.55
CA ASN A 105 -1.50 11.36 1.86
C ASN A 105 -1.25 12.89 1.71
N PRO A 106 -2.02 13.75 2.40
CA PRO A 106 -1.82 15.20 2.38
C PRO A 106 -0.43 15.61 2.89
N ALA A 107 0.12 14.90 3.87
CA ALA A 107 1.46 15.16 4.41
C ALA A 107 2.56 14.88 3.38
N VAL A 108 2.43 13.79 2.61
CA VAL A 108 3.32 13.48 1.49
C VAL A 108 3.18 14.53 0.37
N SER A 109 1.95 14.95 0.08
CA SER A 109 1.70 16.01 -0.92
C SER A 109 2.33 17.34 -0.50
N LEU A 110 2.25 17.70 0.79
CA LEU A 110 2.91 18.88 1.34
C LEU A 110 4.43 18.78 1.23
N SER A 111 5.02 17.63 1.56
CA SER A 111 6.45 17.40 1.38
C SER A 111 6.89 17.69 -0.06
N PHE A 112 6.20 17.13 -1.06
CA PHE A 112 6.52 17.39 -2.46
C PHE A 112 6.34 18.87 -2.86
N CYS A 113 5.42 19.60 -2.22
CA CYS A 113 5.35 21.06 -2.41
C CYS A 113 6.56 21.79 -1.84
N VAL A 114 7.01 21.42 -0.63
CA VAL A 114 8.19 22.01 0.02
C VAL A 114 9.47 21.72 -0.77
N LEU A 115 9.59 20.52 -1.35
CA LEU A 115 10.73 20.12 -2.17
C LEU A 115 10.71 20.69 -3.60
N GLY A 116 9.59 21.31 -4.03
CA GLY A 116 9.43 21.88 -5.37
C GLY A 116 8.95 20.89 -6.44
N ASP A 117 8.66 19.64 -6.08
CA ASP A 117 8.18 18.59 -6.99
C ASP A 117 6.67 18.66 -7.27
N LEU A 118 5.90 19.38 -6.46
CA LEU A 118 4.46 19.61 -6.65
C LEU A 118 4.12 21.11 -6.56
N PRO A 119 3.47 21.72 -7.57
CA PRO A 119 3.02 23.09 -7.48
C PRO A 119 2.04 23.30 -6.31
N TRP A 120 2.27 24.32 -5.48
CA TRP A 120 1.46 24.65 -4.30
C TRP A 120 -0.05 24.75 -4.58
N LYS A 121 -0.45 25.24 -5.76
CA LYS A 121 -1.85 25.33 -6.19
C LYS A 121 -2.55 23.96 -6.26
N LYS A 122 -1.81 22.86 -6.41
CA LYS A 122 -2.34 21.49 -6.47
C LYS A 122 -2.50 20.85 -5.09
N LEU A 123 -1.88 21.40 -4.03
CA LEU A 123 -1.89 20.80 -2.70
C LEU A 123 -3.31 20.62 -2.16
N LEU A 124 -4.14 21.66 -2.25
CA LEU A 124 -5.52 21.61 -1.75
C LEU A 124 -6.39 20.64 -2.57
N PRO A 125 -6.43 20.69 -3.91
CA PRO A 125 -7.14 19.67 -4.71
C PRO A 125 -6.69 18.22 -4.43
N TYR A 126 -5.38 17.99 -4.25
CA TYR A 126 -4.86 16.68 -3.85
C TYR A 126 -5.41 16.25 -2.48
N SER A 127 -5.35 17.13 -1.49
CA SER A 127 -5.78 16.82 -0.13
C SER A 127 -7.29 16.55 -0.07
N LEU A 128 -8.11 17.36 -0.74
CA LEU A 128 -9.56 17.18 -0.78
C LEU A 128 -9.97 15.87 -1.48
N SER A 129 -9.33 15.54 -2.61
CA SER A 129 -9.62 14.27 -3.32
C SER A 129 -9.21 13.06 -2.49
N GLN A 130 -8.11 13.14 -1.74
CA GLN A 130 -7.67 12.07 -0.84
C GLN A 130 -8.64 11.88 0.33
N VAL A 131 -9.08 12.96 0.97
CA VAL A 131 -10.07 12.91 2.07
C VAL A 131 -11.39 12.34 1.57
N LEU A 132 -11.89 12.80 0.41
CA LEU A 132 -13.12 12.30 -0.20
C LEU A 132 -13.00 10.81 -0.56
N GLY A 133 -11.87 10.39 -1.12
CA GLY A 133 -11.60 8.98 -1.41
C GLY A 133 -11.64 8.11 -0.16
N ALA A 134 -11.03 8.57 0.94
CA ALA A 134 -11.04 7.86 2.22
C ALA A 134 -12.43 7.81 2.87
N TYR A 135 -13.22 8.88 2.76
CA TYR A 135 -14.61 8.92 3.19
C TYR A 135 -15.46 7.86 2.44
N LEU A 136 -15.38 7.84 1.10
CA LEU A 136 -16.14 6.89 0.28
C LEU A 136 -15.69 5.44 0.52
N ALA A 137 -14.39 5.21 0.68
CA ALA A 137 -13.86 3.91 1.05
C ALA A 137 -14.42 3.44 2.41
N SER A 138 -14.57 4.34 3.37
CA SER A 138 -15.15 4.04 4.69
C SER A 138 -16.62 3.63 4.58
N ALA A 139 -17.39 4.32 3.73
CA ALA A 139 -18.77 3.94 3.46
C ALA A 139 -18.89 2.53 2.86
N VAL A 140 -18.00 2.18 1.92
CA VAL A 140 -17.96 0.82 1.33
C VAL A 140 -17.61 -0.22 2.40
N VAL A 141 -16.61 0.05 3.24
CA VAL A 141 -16.23 -0.85 4.35
C VAL A 141 -17.38 -1.02 5.32
N PHE A 142 -18.06 0.06 5.71
CA PHE A 142 -19.21 0.00 6.61
C PHE A 142 -20.34 -0.86 6.06
N VAL A 143 -20.72 -0.67 4.78
CA VAL A 143 -21.75 -1.49 4.14
C VAL A 143 -21.32 -2.95 4.05
N MET A 144 -20.06 -3.21 3.70
CA MET A 144 -19.53 -4.57 3.58
C MET A 144 -19.48 -5.33 4.91
N TYR A 145 -19.27 -4.61 6.02
CA TYR A 145 -19.19 -5.17 7.37
C TYR A 145 -20.39 -4.82 8.24
N TYR A 146 -21.50 -4.35 7.66
CA TYR A 146 -22.63 -3.80 8.40
C TYR A 146 -23.16 -4.79 9.45
N ASP A 147 -23.48 -6.02 9.04
CA ASP A 147 -23.99 -7.04 9.96
C ASP A 147 -22.98 -7.38 11.06
N ALA A 148 -21.68 -7.43 10.75
CA ALA A 148 -20.64 -7.72 11.73
C ALA A 148 -20.49 -6.60 12.77
N ILE A 149 -20.49 -5.34 12.31
CA ILE A 149 -20.40 -4.15 13.17
C ILE A 149 -21.64 -4.07 14.07
N MET A 150 -22.84 -4.24 13.51
CA MET A 150 -24.09 -4.17 14.26
C MET A 150 -24.22 -5.32 15.26
N ASN A 151 -23.83 -6.54 14.88
CA ASN A 151 -23.86 -7.68 15.80
C ASN A 151 -22.87 -7.51 16.96
N TYR A 152 -21.66 -7.01 16.70
CA TYR A 152 -20.66 -6.76 17.75
C TYR A 152 -21.06 -5.61 18.68
N GLY A 153 -21.52 -4.49 18.12
CA GLY A 153 -21.94 -3.31 18.88
C GLY A 153 -23.31 -3.44 19.55
N GLY A 154 -24.02 -4.57 19.39
CA GLY A 154 -25.38 -4.74 19.90
C GLY A 154 -26.38 -3.76 19.27
N GLY A 155 -26.14 -3.37 18.02
CA GLY A 155 -26.90 -2.36 17.29
C GLY A 155 -26.59 -0.91 17.67
N VAL A 156 -25.60 -0.67 18.54
CA VAL A 156 -25.20 0.66 18.98
C VAL A 156 -23.80 0.99 18.47
N LEU A 157 -23.67 2.14 17.83
CA LEU A 157 -22.41 2.65 17.29
C LEU A 157 -21.79 3.58 18.33
N THR A 158 -20.68 3.16 18.95
CA THR A 158 -20.01 3.88 20.02
C THR A 158 -18.55 4.21 19.67
N VAL A 159 -18.06 5.33 20.20
CA VAL A 159 -16.71 5.86 19.93
C VAL A 159 -15.70 5.41 20.99
N PHE A 160 -16.17 5.14 22.19
CA PHE A 160 -15.35 4.79 23.34
C PHE A 160 -16.03 3.70 24.17
N GLY A 161 -15.23 2.91 24.87
CA GLY A 161 -15.67 1.81 25.72
C GLY A 161 -15.39 0.43 25.14
N PRO A 162 -15.80 -0.65 25.84
CA PRO A 162 -15.37 -2.01 25.53
C PRO A 162 -15.89 -2.56 24.20
N ASN A 163 -16.98 -1.99 23.67
CA ASN A 163 -17.61 -2.38 22.41
C ASN A 163 -17.57 -1.24 21.38
N GLU A 164 -16.60 -0.33 21.50
CA GLU A 164 -16.44 0.74 20.51
C GLU A 164 -16.11 0.17 19.13
N THR A 165 -16.62 0.84 18.09
CA THR A 165 -16.43 0.43 16.69
C THR A 165 -15.92 1.57 15.81
N ALA A 166 -15.73 2.77 16.38
CA ALA A 166 -15.27 3.92 15.62
C ALA A 166 -13.80 3.78 15.20
N SER A 167 -12.99 3.07 15.99
CA SER A 167 -11.56 2.85 15.74
C SER A 167 -11.27 1.98 14.51
N ILE A 168 -12.28 1.28 13.98
CA ILE A 168 -12.21 0.58 12.69
C ILE A 168 -11.89 1.56 11.57
N PHE A 169 -12.40 2.79 11.66
CA PHE A 169 -12.38 3.79 10.61
C PHE A 169 -11.28 4.84 10.82
N ALA A 170 -11.29 5.49 11.98
CA ALA A 170 -10.35 6.57 12.34
C ALA A 170 -9.49 6.16 13.55
N THR A 171 -8.41 6.88 13.83
CA THR A 171 -7.55 6.54 14.98
C THR A 171 -8.00 7.26 16.25
N TYR A 172 -7.79 6.59 17.38
CA TYR A 172 -8.03 7.14 18.70
C TYR A 172 -6.82 6.81 19.58
N PRO A 173 -6.47 7.69 20.54
CA PRO A 173 -5.34 7.47 21.41
C PRO A 173 -5.63 6.34 22.40
N THR A 174 -4.59 5.64 22.81
CA THR A 174 -4.69 4.68 23.90
C THR A 174 -4.90 5.42 25.22
N GLU A 175 -5.79 4.89 26.06
CA GLU A 175 -6.07 5.46 27.38
C GLU A 175 -4.80 5.63 28.21
N GLY A 176 -4.67 6.78 28.87
CA GLY A 176 -3.51 7.12 29.70
C GLY A 176 -2.33 7.71 28.93
N VAL A 177 -2.34 7.73 27.59
CA VAL A 177 -1.29 8.38 26.79
C VAL A 177 -1.60 9.87 26.66
N SER A 178 -0.62 10.71 27.03
CA SER A 178 -0.79 12.17 26.99
C SER A 178 -0.92 12.71 25.56
N LEU A 179 -1.65 13.82 25.42
CA LEU A 179 -1.77 14.54 24.14
C LEU A 179 -0.40 14.91 23.55
N GLN A 180 0.56 15.29 24.39
CA GLN A 180 1.92 15.64 23.97
C GLN A 180 2.65 14.44 23.35
N THR A 181 2.55 13.27 23.99
CA THR A 181 3.11 12.02 23.47
C THR A 181 2.49 11.68 22.12
N ASN A 182 1.17 11.85 21.97
CA ASN A 182 0.48 11.57 20.72
C ASN A 182 0.89 12.52 19.58
N ILE A 183 1.09 13.80 19.87
CA ILE A 183 1.63 14.76 18.89
C ILE A 183 3.03 14.35 18.47
N PHE A 184 3.90 14.05 19.44
CA PHE A 184 5.27 13.63 19.16
C PHE A 184 5.31 12.34 18.33
N ASP A 185 4.49 11.36 18.68
CA ASP A 185 4.32 10.09 17.96
C ASP A 185 3.98 10.31 16.48
N GLN A 186 2.97 11.13 16.20
CA GLN A 186 2.55 11.42 14.83
C GLN A 186 3.60 12.23 14.04
N VAL A 187 4.29 13.17 14.68
CA VAL A 187 5.40 13.91 14.05
C VAL A 187 6.53 12.95 13.67
N VAL A 188 7.00 12.12 14.60
CA VAL A 188 8.12 11.21 14.36
C VAL A 188 7.73 10.14 13.35
N GLY A 189 6.55 9.53 13.46
CA GLY A 189 6.08 8.50 12.54
C GLY A 189 5.99 9.00 11.09
N THR A 190 5.46 10.22 10.89
CA THR A 190 5.42 10.81 9.55
C THR A 190 6.80 11.29 9.08
N ALA A 191 7.65 11.82 9.95
CA ALA A 191 9.04 12.17 9.58
C ALA A 191 9.83 10.95 9.10
N THR A 192 9.70 9.82 9.81
CA THR A 192 10.30 8.54 9.41
C THR A 192 9.75 8.05 8.07
N LEU A 193 8.43 8.16 7.85
CA LEU A 193 7.82 7.84 6.56
C LEU A 193 8.50 8.63 5.42
N LEU A 194 8.63 9.96 5.56
CA LEU A 194 9.23 10.79 4.52
C LEU A 194 10.72 10.49 4.32
N LEU A 195 11.48 10.32 5.40
CA LEU A 195 12.89 9.91 5.34
C LEU A 195 13.09 8.59 4.59
N CYS A 196 12.16 7.64 4.70
CA CYS A 196 12.27 6.35 4.03
C CYS A 196 11.79 6.37 2.57
N ILE A 197 10.80 7.20 2.21
CA ILE A 197 10.23 7.17 0.84
C ILE A 197 10.90 8.14 -0.13
N LEU A 198 11.42 9.28 0.33
CA LEU A 198 12.06 10.27 -0.53
C LEU A 198 13.30 9.71 -1.27
N PRO A 199 14.22 8.97 -0.61
CA PRO A 199 15.38 8.41 -1.29
C PRO A 199 15.04 7.38 -2.37
N LEU A 200 13.84 6.77 -2.33
CA LEU A 200 13.47 5.70 -3.26
C LEU A 200 13.32 6.19 -4.70
N ASN A 201 13.04 7.49 -4.89
CA ASN A 201 12.85 8.10 -6.20
C ASN A 201 14.00 9.04 -6.60
N ASP A 202 15.02 9.19 -5.75
CA ASP A 202 16.16 10.06 -6.00
C ASP A 202 17.21 9.36 -6.87
N LYS A 203 17.37 9.88 -8.10
CA LYS A 203 18.32 9.37 -9.09
C LYS A 203 19.78 9.55 -8.68
N ARG A 204 20.09 10.52 -7.81
CA ARG A 204 21.46 10.76 -7.29
C ARG A 204 21.87 9.74 -6.24
N ASN A 205 20.90 9.01 -5.68
CA ASN A 205 21.12 7.89 -4.79
C ASN A 205 21.03 6.57 -5.57
N ARG A 206 20.59 5.49 -4.92
CA ARG A 206 20.21 4.23 -5.55
C ARG A 206 18.68 4.12 -5.58
N PRO A 207 18.00 4.63 -6.62
CA PRO A 207 16.55 4.59 -6.69
C PRO A 207 16.05 3.14 -6.74
N ALA A 208 14.88 2.89 -6.16
CA ALA A 208 14.27 1.59 -6.23
C ALA A 208 13.72 1.33 -7.64
N PRO A 209 13.74 0.08 -8.15
CA PRO A 209 13.10 -0.25 -9.42
C PRO A 209 11.62 0.16 -9.41
N GLU A 210 11.13 0.76 -10.49
CA GLU A 210 9.78 1.34 -10.52
C GLU A 210 8.68 0.34 -10.14
N ALA A 211 8.82 -0.92 -10.57
CA ALA A 211 7.88 -2.01 -10.25
C ALA A 211 7.90 -2.41 -8.77
N LEU A 212 8.97 -2.09 -8.03
CA LEU A 212 9.14 -2.39 -6.61
C LEU A 212 8.86 -1.18 -5.70
N LEU A 213 8.66 0.01 -6.26
CA LEU A 213 8.36 1.21 -5.47
C LEU A 213 7.12 1.01 -4.58
N PRO A 214 5.93 0.61 -5.11
CA PRO A 214 4.76 0.42 -4.25
C PRO A 214 4.91 -0.62 -3.13
N PRO A 215 5.45 -1.84 -3.37
CA PRO A 215 5.61 -2.82 -2.29
C PRO A 215 6.67 -2.40 -1.26
N ILE A 216 7.71 -1.66 -1.65
CA ILE A 216 8.69 -1.10 -0.68
C ILE A 216 8.00 -0.06 0.21
N VAL A 217 7.25 0.88 -0.37
CA VAL A 217 6.49 1.87 0.39
C VAL A 217 5.47 1.19 1.32
N ALA A 218 4.77 0.16 0.84
CA ALA A 218 3.86 -0.63 1.69
C ALA A 218 4.58 -1.25 2.89
N THR A 219 5.80 -1.76 2.68
CA THR A 219 6.61 -2.37 3.73
C THR A 219 7.08 -1.32 4.75
N VAL A 220 7.45 -0.12 4.30
CA VAL A 220 7.77 1.02 5.18
C VAL A 220 6.58 1.39 6.04
N VAL A 221 5.41 1.60 5.43
CA VAL A 221 4.17 1.95 6.15
C VAL A 221 3.81 0.85 7.17
N LEU A 222 3.93 -0.42 6.78
CA LEU A 222 3.70 -1.55 7.69
C LEU A 222 4.71 -1.57 8.85
N GLY A 223 6.00 -1.34 8.57
CA GLY A 223 7.04 -1.30 9.60
C GLY A 223 6.80 -0.20 10.62
N ILE A 224 6.39 0.99 10.17
CA ILE A 224 5.99 2.10 11.05
C ILE A 224 4.76 1.70 11.86
N ALA A 225 3.74 1.12 11.24
CA ALA A 225 2.53 0.70 11.95
C ALA A 225 2.84 -0.33 13.05
N MET A 226 3.73 -1.29 12.78
CA MET A 226 4.09 -2.33 13.76
C MET A 226 5.00 -1.82 14.89
N SER A 227 5.73 -0.73 14.68
CA SER A 227 6.69 -0.19 15.66
C SER A 227 6.17 1.01 16.44
N MET A 228 5.25 1.80 15.87
CA MET A 228 4.87 3.12 16.39
C MET A 228 3.35 3.33 16.56
N SER A 229 2.48 2.41 16.14
CA SER A 229 1.03 2.63 16.26
C SER A 229 0.45 2.46 17.67
N SER A 230 1.24 2.00 18.66
CA SER A 230 0.70 1.65 19.98
C SER A 230 0.17 2.83 20.79
N ASN A 231 0.62 4.07 20.50
CA ASN A 231 0.20 5.24 21.28
C ASN A 231 -1.15 5.78 20.82
N CYS A 232 -1.35 5.91 19.50
CA CYS A 232 -2.56 6.51 18.95
C CYS A 232 -2.98 5.98 17.58
N GLY A 233 -2.69 4.71 17.30
CA GLY A 233 -3.12 4.01 16.10
C GLY A 233 -2.29 4.31 14.84
N GLY A 234 -1.32 5.22 14.91
CA GLY A 234 -0.39 5.51 13.82
C GLY A 234 -1.07 6.04 12.56
N ALA A 235 -1.85 7.12 12.67
CA ALA A 235 -2.58 7.68 11.53
C ALA A 235 -1.62 8.09 10.39
N ILE A 236 -0.56 8.85 10.71
CA ILE A 236 0.53 9.35 9.85
C ILE A 236 0.12 10.02 8.53
N ASN A 237 -1.19 10.18 8.30
CA ASN A 237 -1.83 10.58 7.07
C ASN A 237 -3.16 11.28 7.41
N PRO A 238 -3.25 12.61 7.19
CA PRO A 238 -4.47 13.36 7.50
C PRO A 238 -5.73 12.86 6.76
N ALA A 239 -5.60 12.41 5.51
CA ALA A 239 -6.76 11.90 4.76
C ALA A 239 -7.25 10.55 5.28
N ARG A 240 -6.32 9.70 5.75
CA ARG A 240 -6.61 8.37 6.34
C ARG A 240 -7.34 8.46 7.68
N ASP A 241 -7.33 9.62 8.33
CA ASP A 241 -8.06 9.85 9.57
C ASP A 241 -9.31 10.72 9.36
N LEU A 242 -9.15 11.90 8.73
CA LEU A 242 -10.25 12.86 8.61
C LEU A 242 -11.40 12.34 7.74
N GLY A 243 -11.11 11.69 6.60
CA GLY A 243 -12.15 11.16 5.72
C GLY A 243 -13.04 10.13 6.43
N PRO A 244 -12.45 9.07 7.02
CA PRO A 244 -13.20 8.08 7.79
C PRO A 244 -13.90 8.66 9.04
N ARG A 245 -13.31 9.66 9.71
CA ARG A 245 -13.91 10.33 10.88
C ARG A 245 -15.15 11.16 10.50
N LEU A 246 -15.10 11.85 9.36
CA LEU A 246 -16.27 12.52 8.80
C LEU A 246 -17.36 11.50 8.43
N PHE A 247 -16.97 10.33 7.91
CA PHE A 247 -17.92 9.27 7.62
C PHE A 247 -18.62 8.78 8.89
N THR A 248 -17.87 8.42 9.95
CA THR A 248 -18.47 7.92 11.20
C THR A 248 -19.38 8.96 11.86
N LEU A 249 -19.05 10.25 11.77
CA LEU A 249 -19.95 11.34 12.18
C LEU A 249 -21.31 11.24 11.46
N THR A 250 -21.30 11.14 10.13
CA THR A 250 -22.54 11.08 9.33
C THR A 250 -23.27 9.75 9.40
N ALA A 251 -22.57 8.65 9.72
CA ALA A 251 -23.12 7.29 9.74
C ALA A 251 -23.80 6.93 11.07
N GLY A 252 -23.64 7.76 12.12
CA GLY A 252 -24.40 7.63 13.37
C GLY A 252 -23.60 7.39 14.64
N TRP A 253 -22.25 7.46 14.60
CA TRP A 253 -21.42 7.44 15.82
C TRP A 253 -21.53 8.74 16.65
N GLY A 254 -22.08 9.80 16.06
CA GLY A 254 -22.30 11.08 16.73
C GLY A 254 -21.06 11.99 16.79
N VAL A 255 -21.22 13.13 17.44
CA VAL A 255 -20.18 14.17 17.54
C VAL A 255 -18.97 13.76 18.36
N GLU A 256 -19.10 12.70 19.17
CA GLU A 256 -18.03 12.18 20.01
C GLU A 256 -16.78 11.83 19.21
N VAL A 257 -16.91 11.45 17.94
CA VAL A 257 -15.77 11.19 17.04
C VAL A 257 -14.82 12.39 16.91
N PHE A 258 -15.27 13.61 17.23
CA PHE A 258 -14.46 14.83 17.24
C PHE A 258 -14.15 15.37 18.65
N THR A 259 -14.89 14.96 19.68
CA THR A 259 -14.74 15.54 21.04
C THR A 259 -14.03 14.62 22.03
N CYS A 260 -13.98 13.32 21.78
CA CYS A 260 -13.30 12.36 22.66
C CYS A 260 -11.79 12.62 22.75
N PHE A 261 -11.20 12.24 23.90
CA PHE A 261 -9.78 12.39 24.21
C PHE A 261 -9.24 13.81 23.99
N ASP A 262 -9.88 14.80 24.62
CA ASP A 262 -9.49 16.21 24.56
C ASP A 262 -9.37 16.74 23.12
N TYR A 263 -10.38 16.44 22.30
CA TYR A 263 -10.44 16.83 20.90
C TYR A 263 -9.27 16.27 20.06
N PHE A 264 -8.90 15.00 20.27
CA PHE A 264 -7.75 14.37 19.60
C PHE A 264 -7.74 14.50 18.06
N PHE A 265 -8.90 14.64 17.41
CA PHE A 265 -9.04 14.64 15.94
C PHE A 265 -8.09 15.59 15.18
N TRP A 266 -7.67 16.71 15.80
CA TRP A 266 -6.80 17.67 15.13
C TRP A 266 -5.34 17.19 15.08
N VAL A 267 -4.93 16.28 15.97
CA VAL A 267 -3.58 15.73 16.03
C VAL A 267 -3.22 14.99 14.74
N PRO A 268 -3.96 13.96 14.28
CA PRO A 268 -3.67 13.30 13.00
C PRO A 268 -3.89 14.18 11.77
N LEU A 269 -4.51 15.36 11.92
CA LEU A 269 -4.65 16.35 10.85
C LEU A 269 -3.40 17.25 10.72
N VAL A 270 -2.83 17.69 11.85
CA VAL A 270 -1.76 18.71 11.88
C VAL A 270 -0.38 18.11 12.12
N ALA A 271 -0.24 17.18 13.08
CA ALA A 271 1.06 16.62 13.46
C ALA A 271 1.77 15.90 12.29
N PRO A 272 1.07 15.12 11.43
CA PRO A 272 1.70 14.55 10.24
C PRO A 272 2.24 15.60 9.26
N LEU A 273 1.60 16.77 9.14
CA LEU A 273 2.08 17.84 8.26
C LEU A 273 3.43 18.39 8.75
N VAL A 274 3.54 18.60 10.06
CA VAL A 274 4.80 19.00 10.71
C VAL A 274 5.86 17.92 10.53
N GLY A 275 5.50 16.66 10.78
CA GLY A 275 6.38 15.51 10.58
C GLY A 275 6.89 15.39 9.15
N ALA A 276 6.03 15.64 8.14
CA ALA A 276 6.45 15.62 6.74
C ALA A 276 7.48 16.70 6.43
N VAL A 277 7.27 17.94 6.86
CA VAL A 277 8.26 19.02 6.67
C VAL A 277 9.59 18.67 7.33
N LEU A 278 9.57 18.16 8.56
CA LEU A 278 10.78 17.76 9.28
C LEU A 278 11.50 16.57 8.63
N GLY A 279 10.75 15.55 8.19
CA GLY A 279 11.33 14.39 7.50
C GLY A 279 12.00 14.78 6.18
N SER A 280 11.37 15.67 5.42
CA SER A 280 11.95 16.20 4.17
C SER A 280 13.18 17.06 4.43
N PHE A 281 13.15 17.90 5.46
CA PHE A 281 14.31 18.65 5.92
C PHE A 281 15.48 17.72 6.29
N PHE A 282 15.23 16.68 7.09
CA PHE A 282 16.26 15.72 7.45
C PHE A 282 16.83 15.00 6.23
N TYR A 283 15.99 14.59 5.29
CA TYR A 283 16.45 13.98 4.05
C TYR A 283 17.34 14.93 3.23
N GLN A 284 16.95 16.21 3.06
CA GLN A 284 17.77 17.17 2.34
C GLN A 284 19.15 17.36 2.98
N VAL A 285 19.15 17.67 4.28
CA VAL A 285 20.37 18.04 5.02
C VAL A 285 21.33 16.87 5.16
N PHE A 286 20.83 15.71 5.59
CA PHE A 286 21.68 14.58 5.98
C PHE A 286 21.94 13.59 4.85
N ILE A 287 21.12 13.58 3.79
CA ILE A 287 21.27 12.63 2.69
C ILE A 287 21.50 13.37 1.37
N GLN A 288 20.54 14.17 0.90
CA GLN A 288 20.54 14.70 -0.45
C GLN A 288 21.73 15.63 -0.76
N TRP A 289 22.13 16.48 0.19
CA TRP A 289 23.29 17.38 0.03
C TRP A 289 24.63 16.64 -0.04
N HIS A 290 24.69 15.39 0.41
CA HIS A 290 25.91 14.58 0.41
C HIS A 290 26.01 13.64 -0.80
N LEU A 291 24.97 13.59 -1.65
CA LEU A 291 24.98 12.76 -2.86
C LEU A 291 25.79 13.43 -3.97
N PRO A 292 26.48 12.65 -4.83
CA PRO A 292 27.15 13.21 -6.00
C PRO A 292 26.13 13.86 -6.94
N GLU A 293 26.61 14.84 -7.73
CA GLU A 293 25.83 15.33 -8.86
C GLU A 293 25.73 14.23 -9.92
N LEU A 294 24.61 14.20 -10.65
CA LEU A 294 24.51 13.31 -11.80
C LEU A 294 25.48 13.82 -12.86
N GLU A 295 26.37 12.96 -13.33
CA GLU A 295 27.13 13.28 -14.54
C GLU A 295 26.12 13.56 -15.66
N PRO A 296 26.30 14.65 -16.43
CA PRO A 296 25.48 14.86 -17.61
C PRO A 296 25.62 13.64 -18.50
N GLU A 297 24.51 13.09 -18.98
CA GLU A 297 24.53 11.98 -19.92
C GLU A 297 25.40 12.40 -21.11
N ASN A 298 26.63 11.88 -21.14
CA ASN A 298 27.50 12.02 -22.29
C ASN A 298 26.80 11.19 -23.37
N ASN A 299 26.15 11.87 -24.34
CA ASN A 299 25.69 11.27 -25.59
C ASN A 299 26.91 10.83 -26.43
N GLY A 300 27.70 9.92 -25.86
CA GLY A 300 28.85 9.28 -26.46
C GLY A 300 28.34 8.35 -27.55
N GLN A 301 28.30 8.92 -28.75
CA GLN A 301 28.48 8.21 -30.01
C GLN A 301 29.37 6.97 -29.81
N THR A 302 28.76 5.80 -29.67
CA THR A 302 29.40 4.58 -30.15
C THR A 302 29.03 4.50 -31.63
N GLN A 303 29.76 5.25 -32.46
CA GLN A 303 29.81 4.97 -33.89
C GLN A 303 30.46 3.59 -34.06
N LEU A 304 29.63 2.54 -34.09
CA LEU A 304 29.92 1.41 -34.94
C LEU A 304 29.60 1.90 -36.35
N THR A 305 30.64 2.10 -37.14
CA THR A 305 30.59 2.44 -38.56
C THR A 305 29.70 1.45 -39.32
N GLU A 306 28.48 1.85 -39.63
CA GLU A 306 27.77 1.40 -40.83
C GLU A 306 27.15 2.63 -41.49
N SER A 307 27.73 2.95 -42.64
CA SER A 307 27.31 3.99 -43.58
C SER A 307 25.93 3.69 -44.15
N THR A 308 24.99 4.65 -44.09
CA THR A 308 24.07 4.99 -45.20
C THR A 308 23.21 6.21 -44.84
N ASP A 309 23.52 7.33 -45.50
CA ASP A 309 22.66 8.34 -46.16
C ASP A 309 21.27 8.76 -45.60
N GLU A 310 21.15 10.10 -45.44
CA GLU A 310 19.97 11.01 -45.56
C GLU A 310 18.80 10.87 -44.53
N GLU A 311 18.17 11.90 -43.92
CA GLU A 311 17.98 13.36 -44.08
C GLU A 311 17.53 13.95 -42.69
N PRO A 312 17.61 15.28 -42.40
CA PRO A 312 17.30 15.82 -41.07
C PRO A 312 15.83 16.27 -40.93
N LEU A 313 15.19 15.91 -39.80
CA LEU A 313 13.92 16.49 -39.35
C LEU A 313 14.12 17.32 -38.07
N GLU A 314 13.53 18.51 -38.11
CA GLU A 314 13.63 19.69 -37.23
C GLU A 314 13.76 19.48 -35.71
N GLU A 315 14.64 20.30 -35.12
CA GLU A 315 14.81 20.54 -33.69
C GLU A 315 13.51 20.98 -33.01
N LYS A 316 13.19 20.36 -31.86
CA LYS A 316 12.29 20.96 -30.87
C LYS A 316 13.10 21.43 -29.66
N GLU A 317 13.04 22.73 -29.43
CA GLU A 317 13.67 23.48 -28.34
C GLU A 317 13.46 22.83 -26.97
N VAL A 318 14.58 22.58 -26.28
CA VAL A 318 14.61 22.25 -24.86
C VAL A 318 14.74 23.55 -24.07
N PHE A 319 13.68 23.95 -23.37
CA PHE A 319 13.72 25.09 -22.45
C PHE A 319 14.50 24.74 -21.19
N HIS A 320 15.72 25.26 -21.05
CA HIS A 320 16.41 25.36 -19.78
C HIS A 320 15.83 26.51 -18.95
N ILE A 321 15.19 26.20 -17.81
CA ILE A 321 14.87 27.21 -16.80
C ILE A 321 15.92 27.10 -15.68
N LYS A 322 16.81 28.08 -15.63
CA LYS A 322 17.65 28.39 -14.47
C LYS A 322 16.75 28.88 -13.34
N VAL A 323 16.82 28.25 -12.17
CA VAL A 323 16.26 28.82 -10.95
C VAL A 323 17.36 29.62 -10.26
N ALA A 324 17.20 30.95 -10.27
CA ALA A 324 18.01 31.85 -9.47
C ALA A 324 17.57 31.76 -8.01
N ALA A 325 18.55 31.66 -7.12
CA ALA A 325 18.38 31.81 -5.69
C ALA A 325 17.92 33.25 -5.37
N LEU A 326 16.87 33.38 -4.56
CA LEU A 326 16.61 34.44 -3.58
C LEU A 326 15.58 33.92 -2.57
#